data_AF-A0A2V7CWE3-F1
#
_entry.id   AF-A0A2V7CWE3-F1
#
_cell.length_a   1.000
_cell.length_b   1.000
_cell.length_c   1.000
_cell.angle_alpha   90.00
_cell.angle_beta   90.00
_cell.angle_gamma   90.00
#
_symmetry.space_group_name_H-M   'P 1'
#
loop_
_entity.id
_entity.type
_entity.pdbx_description
1 polymer ?
#
loop_
_entity_poly.entity_id
_entity_poly.type
_entity_poly.pdbx_seq_one_letter_code
_entity_poly.pdbx_strand_id
1 'polypeptide(L)'
;MMRLMATLAVATVFAFAAHVSAADLKPIHTQKTKDVVVTLASESGQWKQGKNDFVLEITSAKDKQPVEAGKVTLNTSMTMTGMAPMIAGATLTPDKTPGRYNGTIAFPDNGARQVTVTWDGPAGKGSTKFSVSVR
;
A
#
# COMPACT_ATOMS: atom_id res chain seq x y z
N MET A 1 -59.59 0.66 -25.25
CA MET A 1 -58.48 1.61 -25.44
C MET A 1 -57.28 1.15 -24.63
N MET A 2 -56.25 0.69 -25.34
CA MET A 2 -55.05 0.04 -24.81
C MET A 2 -54.03 1.12 -24.38
N ARG A 3 -53.61 1.13 -23.11
CA ARG A 3 -52.52 2.00 -22.64
C ARG A 3 -51.22 1.20 -22.68
N LEU A 4 -50.40 1.45 -23.70
CA LEU A 4 -49.00 1.01 -23.77
C LEU A 4 -48.22 1.71 -22.63
N MET A 5 -47.66 0.92 -21.71
CA MET A 5 -46.58 1.39 -20.83
C MET A 5 -45.26 0.91 -21.42
N ALA A 6 -44.44 1.85 -21.88
CA ALA A 6 -43.08 1.61 -22.34
C ALA A 6 -42.15 1.53 -21.13
N THR A 7 -41.58 0.36 -20.89
CA THR A 7 -40.57 0.13 -19.85
C THR A 7 -39.21 0.56 -20.38
N LEU A 8 -38.68 1.66 -19.85
CA LEU A 8 -37.32 2.13 -20.15
C LEU A 8 -36.33 1.31 -19.33
N ALA A 9 -35.67 0.34 -19.96
CA ALA A 9 -34.57 -0.42 -19.36
C ALA A 9 -33.29 0.44 -19.37
N VAL A 10 -32.92 0.99 -18.21
CA VAL A 10 -31.63 1.67 -18.03
C VAL A 10 -30.57 0.60 -17.78
N ALA A 11 -29.79 0.29 -18.82
CA ALA A 11 -28.61 -0.55 -18.72
C ALA A 11 -27.49 0.24 -18.02
N THR A 12 -27.30 -0.01 -16.73
CA THR A 12 -26.15 0.50 -15.97
C THR A 12 -24.94 -0.36 -16.29
N VAL A 13 -24.03 0.18 -17.11
CA VAL A 13 -22.70 -0.38 -17.34
C VAL A 13 -21.90 -0.18 -16.05
N PHE A 14 -21.83 -1.21 -15.21
CA PHE A 14 -20.89 -1.24 -14.10
C PHE A 14 -19.48 -1.47 -14.66
N ALA A 15 -18.67 -0.42 -14.66
CA ALA A 15 -17.23 -0.54 -14.85
C ALA A 15 -16.67 -1.41 -13.71
N PHE A 16 -16.20 -2.60 -14.05
CA PHE A 16 -15.44 -3.47 -13.15
C PHE A 16 -14.11 -2.81 -12.81
N ALA A 17 -14.09 -1.94 -11.79
CA ALA A 17 -12.88 -1.71 -11.04
C ALA A 17 -12.60 -3.01 -10.27
N ALA A 18 -11.53 -3.73 -10.64
CA ALA A 18 -11.12 -4.93 -9.94
C ALA A 18 -10.96 -4.63 -8.45
N HIS A 19 -11.92 -5.08 -7.66
CA HIS A 19 -11.85 -5.07 -6.21
C HIS A 19 -10.84 -6.15 -5.81
N VAL A 20 -9.57 -5.80 -5.73
CA VAL A 20 -8.57 -6.67 -5.08
C VAL A 20 -8.89 -6.66 -3.59
N SER A 21 -9.56 -7.71 -3.14
CA SER A 21 -9.81 -7.96 -1.72
C SER A 21 -8.47 -8.16 -1.00
N ALA A 22 -8.34 -7.63 0.22
CA ALA A 22 -7.12 -7.81 1.03
C ALA A 22 -6.79 -9.30 1.29
N ALA A 23 -7.77 -10.21 1.13
CA ALA A 23 -7.60 -11.65 1.29
C ALA A 23 -6.67 -12.30 0.24
N ASP A 24 -6.46 -11.66 -0.92
CA ASP A 24 -5.65 -12.22 -2.01
C ASP A 24 -4.21 -11.69 -2.02
N LEU A 25 -3.88 -10.75 -1.13
CA LEU A 25 -2.56 -10.13 -1.07
C LEU A 25 -1.59 -10.94 -0.21
N LYS A 26 -0.37 -11.06 -0.71
CA LYS A 26 0.73 -11.75 -0.03
C LYS A 26 1.64 -10.73 0.66
N PRO A 27 1.95 -10.91 1.95
CA PRO A 27 2.91 -10.05 2.64
C PRO A 27 4.29 -10.09 1.96
N ILE A 28 4.80 -8.91 1.62
CA ILE A 28 6.21 -8.69 1.26
C ILE A 28 7.04 -8.60 2.55
N HIS A 29 6.56 -7.84 3.53
CA HIS A 29 7.21 -7.68 4.83
C HIS A 29 6.21 -7.26 5.90
N THR A 30 6.42 -7.70 7.13
CA THR A 30 5.68 -7.24 8.31
C THR A 30 6.66 -6.73 9.36
N GLN A 31 6.51 -5.47 9.74
CA GLN A 31 7.35 -4.80 10.72
C GLN A 31 6.52 -4.41 11.95
N LYS A 32 6.75 -5.11 13.06
CA LYS A 32 6.18 -4.73 14.36
C LYS A 32 7.01 -3.61 14.99
N THR A 33 6.33 -2.62 15.54
CA THR A 33 6.87 -1.58 16.42
C THR A 33 6.24 -1.71 17.81
N LYS A 34 6.49 -0.75 18.71
CA LYS A 34 5.86 -0.73 20.03
C LYS A 34 4.33 -0.65 19.92
N ASP A 35 3.84 0.30 19.12
CA ASP A 35 2.41 0.67 19.12
C ASP A 35 1.66 0.17 17.88
N VAL A 36 2.37 -0.03 16.76
CA VAL A 36 1.76 -0.46 15.49
C VAL A 36 2.50 -1.62 14.83
N VAL A 37 1.79 -2.35 13.98
CA VAL A 37 2.31 -3.31 13.01
C VAL A 37 2.11 -2.72 11.62
N VAL A 38 3.21 -2.59 10.88
CA VAL A 38 3.22 -2.14 9.48
C VAL A 38 3.37 -3.36 8.58
N THR A 39 2.39 -3.61 7.71
CA THR A 39 2.43 -4.68 6.72
C THR A 39 2.49 -4.09 5.33
N LEU A 40 3.47 -4.53 4.56
CA LEU A 40 3.60 -4.25 3.14
C LEU A 40 3.23 -5.53 2.39
N ALA A 41 2.27 -5.46 1.46
CA ALA A 41 1.78 -6.62 0.71
C ALA A 41 1.57 -6.30 -0.77
N SER A 42 1.68 -7.30 -1.63
CA SER A 42 1.34 -7.22 -3.05
C SER A 42 0.72 -8.53 -3.52
N GLU A 43 0.20 -8.57 -4.75
CA GLU A 43 -0.35 -9.80 -5.33
C GLU A 43 0.69 -10.94 -5.40
N SER A 44 1.94 -10.59 -5.73
CA SER A 44 3.05 -11.55 -5.83
C SER A 44 3.73 -11.85 -4.50
N GLY A 45 3.61 -10.96 -3.49
CA GLY A 45 4.40 -11.02 -2.25
C GLY A 45 5.86 -10.61 -2.44
N GLN A 46 6.19 -9.98 -3.56
CA GLN A 46 7.55 -9.52 -3.88
C GLN A 46 7.52 -8.28 -4.76
N TRP A 47 8.44 -7.35 -4.53
CA TRP A 47 8.71 -6.28 -5.49
C TRP A 47 9.65 -6.73 -6.60
N LYS A 48 9.37 -6.24 -7.81
CA LYS A 48 10.16 -6.49 -9.02
C LYS A 48 10.79 -5.22 -9.58
N GLN A 49 11.75 -5.38 -10.47
CA GLN A 49 12.19 -4.27 -11.31
C GLN A 49 11.00 -3.69 -12.11
N GLY A 50 10.99 -2.37 -12.29
CA GLY A 50 9.90 -1.64 -12.92
C GLY A 50 8.79 -1.26 -11.93
N LYS A 51 7.57 -1.09 -12.43
CA LYS A 51 6.41 -0.64 -11.64
C LYS A 51 5.87 -1.76 -10.75
N ASN A 52 5.55 -1.39 -9.52
CA ASN A 52 4.90 -2.23 -8.52
C ASN A 52 3.68 -1.51 -7.94
N ASP A 53 2.58 -2.23 -7.86
CA ASP A 53 1.41 -1.85 -7.09
C ASP A 53 1.41 -2.70 -5.79
N PHE A 54 1.10 -2.07 -4.67
CA PHE A 54 1.15 -2.71 -3.35
C PHE A 54 0.15 -2.07 -2.40
N VAL A 55 -0.02 -2.69 -1.25
CA VAL A 55 -0.82 -2.19 -0.13
C VAL A 55 0.07 -2.05 1.09
N LEU A 56 -0.07 -0.91 1.77
CA LEU A 56 0.53 -0.65 3.07
C LEU A 56 -0.59 -0.59 4.11
N GLU A 57 -0.49 -1.42 5.14
CA GLU A 57 -1.43 -1.49 6.25
C GLU A 57 -0.72 -1.14 7.55
N ILE A 58 -1.35 -0.29 8.36
CA ILE A 58 -0.91 0.08 9.70
C ILE A 58 -2.03 -0.31 10.67
N THR A 59 -1.72 -1.28 11.53
CA THR A 59 -2.65 -1.80 12.54
C THR A 59 -2.06 -1.66 13.94
N SER A 60 -2.90 -1.67 14.96
CA SER A 60 -2.49 -1.58 16.36
C SER A 60 -1.75 -2.85 16.76
N ALA A 61 -0.60 -2.70 17.42
CA ALA A 61 0.17 -3.83 17.92
C ALA A 61 -0.52 -4.56 19.09
N LYS A 62 -1.51 -3.91 19.72
CA LYS A 62 -2.24 -4.43 20.89
C LYS A 62 -3.34 -5.42 20.50
N ASP A 63 -4.13 -5.07 19.49
CA ASP A 63 -5.37 -5.76 19.14
C ASP A 63 -5.55 -5.99 17.63
N LYS A 64 -4.56 -5.60 16.82
CA LYS A 64 -4.54 -5.73 15.35
C LYS A 64 -5.65 -4.96 14.64
N GLN A 65 -6.32 -4.03 15.31
CA GLN A 65 -7.32 -3.18 14.66
C GLN A 65 -6.66 -2.13 13.75
N PRO A 66 -7.31 -1.70 12.67
CA PRO A 66 -6.77 -0.66 11.81
C PRO A 66 -6.55 0.66 12.55
N VAL A 67 -5.49 1.39 12.20
CA VAL A 67 -5.09 2.64 12.89
C VAL A 67 -5.31 3.84 11.98
N GLU A 68 -5.92 4.89 12.52
CA GLU A 68 -6.02 6.20 11.88
C GLU A 68 -4.64 6.90 11.85
N ALA A 69 -3.80 6.49 10.90
CA ALA A 69 -2.39 6.89 10.80
C ALA A 69 -2.18 8.24 10.08
N GLY A 70 -3.25 8.85 9.57
CA GLY A 70 -3.21 10.17 8.93
C GLY A 70 -2.30 10.21 7.70
N LYS A 71 -1.34 11.14 7.70
CA LYS A 71 -0.38 11.30 6.61
C LYS A 71 0.70 10.22 6.70
N VAL A 72 0.71 9.32 5.73
CA VAL A 72 1.71 8.26 5.63
C VAL A 72 2.63 8.48 4.44
N THR A 73 3.93 8.24 4.63
CA THR A 73 4.90 8.22 3.54
C THR A 73 5.69 6.92 3.56
N LEU A 74 6.06 6.46 2.36
CA LEU A 74 6.99 5.35 2.17
C LEU A 74 8.07 5.81 1.20
N ASN A 75 9.31 5.75 1.64
CA ASN A 75 10.48 5.92 0.79
C ASN A 75 11.40 4.72 0.91
N THR A 76 12.25 4.56 -0.08
CA THR A 76 13.24 3.51 -0.15
C THR A 76 14.59 4.12 -0.48
N SER A 77 15.65 3.50 0.03
CA SER A 77 17.03 3.84 -0.29
C SER A 77 17.85 2.59 -0.58
N MET A 78 18.81 2.69 -1.48
CA MET A 78 19.82 1.67 -1.71
C MET A 78 21.20 2.30 -1.56
N THR A 79 22.03 1.73 -0.68
CA THR A 79 23.40 2.20 -0.51
C THR A 79 24.24 1.83 -1.73
N MET A 80 24.99 2.80 -2.24
CA MET A 80 25.92 2.63 -3.35
C MET A 80 27.33 3.00 -2.88
N THR A 81 28.30 2.10 -3.09
CA THR A 81 29.68 2.33 -2.66
C THR A 81 30.30 3.50 -3.42
N GLY A 82 30.79 4.51 -2.70
CA GLY A 82 31.46 5.68 -3.30
C GLY A 82 30.52 6.67 -4.01
N MET A 83 29.20 6.48 -3.93
CA MET A 83 28.20 7.35 -4.56
C MET A 83 27.07 7.71 -3.57
N ALA A 84 26.27 8.71 -3.92
CA ALA A 84 25.06 9.02 -3.16
C ALA A 84 24.07 7.84 -3.21
N PRO A 85 23.30 7.58 -2.14
CA PRO A 85 22.29 6.52 -2.15
C PRO A 85 21.23 6.76 -3.21
N MET A 86 20.79 5.70 -3.87
CA MET A 86 19.65 5.77 -4.78
C MET A 86 18.36 5.78 -3.96
N ILE A 87 17.52 6.81 -4.14
CA ILE A 87 16.27 6.98 -3.40
C ILE A 87 15.07 6.82 -4.34
N ALA A 88 14.04 6.09 -3.91
CA ALA A 88 12.74 6.05 -4.59
C ALA A 88 11.60 6.24 -3.59
N GLY A 89 10.73 7.21 -3.85
CA GLY A 89 9.51 7.45 -3.08
C GLY A 89 8.32 6.73 -3.69
N ALA A 90 7.43 6.19 -2.84
CA ALA A 90 6.15 5.67 -3.29
C ALA A 90 5.08 6.77 -3.28
N THR A 91 4.13 6.66 -4.20
CA THR A 91 2.85 7.37 -4.09
C THR A 91 1.91 6.52 -3.26
N LEU A 92 1.33 7.08 -2.21
CA LEU A 92 0.35 6.42 -1.36
C LEU A 92 -0.97 7.17 -1.39
N THR A 93 -2.06 6.45 -1.62
CA THR A 93 -3.43 6.99 -1.57
C THR A 93 -4.20 6.22 -0.48
N PRO A 94 -4.82 6.91 0.49
CA PRO A 94 -5.68 6.26 1.47
C PRO A 94 -6.78 5.43 0.81
N ASP A 95 -7.05 4.24 1.36
CA ASP A 95 -8.20 3.43 0.98
C ASP A 95 -9.41 3.74 1.88
N LYS A 96 -10.56 3.10 1.61
CA LYS A 96 -11.78 3.18 2.41
C LYS A 96 -11.61 2.60 3.81
N THR A 97 -10.63 1.71 4.00
CA THR A 97 -10.30 1.12 5.30
C THR A 97 -9.26 2.00 6.00
N PRO A 98 -9.54 2.49 7.22
CA PRO A 98 -8.55 3.21 8.03
C PRO A 98 -7.20 2.50 8.10
N GLY A 99 -6.10 3.24 8.06
CA GLY A 99 -4.76 2.67 8.16
C GLY A 99 -4.32 1.83 6.95
N ARG A 100 -5.12 1.77 5.89
CA ARG A 100 -4.78 1.07 4.64
C ARG A 100 -4.55 2.08 3.52
N TYR A 101 -3.48 1.86 2.77
CA TYR A 101 -3.04 2.74 1.69
C TYR A 101 -2.69 1.92 0.45
N ASN A 102 -3.26 2.31 -0.69
CA ASN A 102 -2.87 1.77 -1.99
C ASN A 102 -1.60 2.51 -2.45
N GLY A 103 -0.56 1.75 -2.75
CA GLY A 103 0.76 2.27 -3.05
C GLY A 103 1.25 1.90 -4.45
N THR A 104 2.00 2.82 -5.06
CA THR A 104 2.75 2.55 -6.29
C THR A 104 4.19 3.02 -6.14
N ILE A 105 5.13 2.23 -6.67
CA ILE A 105 6.57 2.55 -6.69
C ILE A 105 7.21 1.91 -7.92
N ALA A 106 8.27 2.53 -8.45
CA ALA A 106 9.05 1.97 -9.55
C ALA A 106 10.52 1.84 -9.16
N PHE A 107 11.13 0.70 -9.52
CA PHE A 107 12.54 0.44 -9.27
C PHE A 107 13.30 0.29 -10.60
N PRO A 108 14.41 1.03 -10.81
CA PRO A 108 15.17 0.91 -12.05
C PRO A 108 16.02 -0.37 -12.09
N ASP A 109 16.28 -0.99 -10.94
CA ASP A 109 17.12 -2.17 -10.78
C ASP A 109 16.64 -3.10 -9.66
N ASN A 110 17.29 -4.26 -9.57
CA ASN A 110 17.14 -5.23 -8.49
C ASN A 110 18.07 -4.91 -7.32
N GLY A 111 17.76 -5.46 -6.15
CA GLY A 111 18.62 -5.34 -4.97
C GLY A 111 17.87 -5.05 -3.68
N ALA A 112 18.61 -5.04 -2.58
CA ALA A 112 18.05 -4.71 -1.27
C ALA A 112 17.74 -3.21 -1.18
N ARG A 113 16.53 -2.90 -0.72
CA ARG A 113 16.05 -1.55 -0.45
C ARG A 113 15.82 -1.41 1.04
N GLN A 114 16.43 -0.40 1.64
CA GLN A 114 16.07 0.05 2.96
C GLN A 114 14.81 0.91 2.85
N VAL A 115 13.69 0.35 3.29
CA VAL A 115 12.39 1.04 3.35
C VAL A 115 12.32 1.86 4.62
N THR A 116 11.81 3.08 4.52
CA THR A 116 11.39 3.91 5.65
C THR A 116 9.91 4.22 5.49
N VAL A 117 9.12 3.91 6.51
CA VAL A 117 7.71 4.31 6.61
C VAL A 117 7.60 5.35 7.72
N THR A 118 6.84 6.40 7.48
CA THR A 118 6.50 7.42 8.50
C THR A 118 5.00 7.63 8.53
N TRP A 119 4.45 7.91 9.70
CA TRP A 119 3.06 8.28 9.88
C TRP A 119 2.93 9.47 10.82
N ASP A 120 1.91 10.28 10.57
CA ASP A 120 1.52 11.42 11.40
C ASP A 120 0.00 11.56 11.33
N GLY A 121 -0.68 11.11 12.38
CA GLY A 121 -2.13 11.10 12.46
C GLY A 121 -2.68 11.13 13.88
N PRO A 122 -4.02 11.09 14.03
CA PRO A 122 -4.69 11.17 15.32
C PRO A 122 -4.26 10.08 16.32
N ALA A 123 -3.89 8.90 15.83
CA ALA A 123 -3.42 7.80 16.67
C ALA A 123 -1.94 7.92 17.08
N GLY A 124 -1.24 8.97 16.62
CA GLY A 124 0.15 9.26 16.96
C GLY A 124 1.05 9.46 15.74
N LYS A 125 2.34 9.73 16.05
CA LYS A 125 3.40 9.91 15.05
C LYS A 125 4.47 8.86 15.23
N GLY A 126 5.09 8.43 14.15
CA GLY A 126 6.18 7.48 14.23
C GLY A 126 6.86 7.18 12.91
N SER A 127 7.90 6.37 13.00
CA SER A 127 8.62 5.86 11.84
C SER A 127 9.16 4.47 12.12
N THR A 128 9.28 3.67 11.06
CA THR A 128 9.96 2.39 11.10
C THR A 128 10.80 2.17 9.85
N LYS A 129 11.82 1.33 9.97
CA LYS A 129 12.75 0.99 8.89
C LYS A 129 12.94 -0.51 8.81
N PHE A 130 12.91 -1.04 7.59
CA PHE A 130 13.14 -2.47 7.32
C PHE A 130 13.69 -2.67 5.91
N SER A 131 14.25 -3.85 5.63
CA SER A 131 14.83 -4.17 4.32
C SER A 131 13.88 -5.02 3.50
N VAL A 132 13.73 -4.70 2.21
CA VAL A 132 12.97 -5.49 1.23
C VAL A 132 13.84 -5.72 0.00
N SER A 133 13.83 -6.95 -0.54
CA SER A 133 14.51 -7.24 -1.80
C SER A 133 13.60 -6.95 -3.00
N VAL A 134 14.14 -6.26 -3.99
CA VAL A 134 13.59 -6.17 -5.35
C VAL A 134 14.25 -7.25 -6.20
N ARG A 135 13.46 -8.11 -6.85
CA ARG A 135 13.96 -9.26 -7.64
C ARG A 135 13.28 -9.39 -8.99
#